data_AF-A0A5R2MU58-F1
#
_entry.id   AF-A0A5R2MU58-F1
#
_cell.length_a   1.000
_cell.length_b   1.000
_cell.length_c   1.000
_cell.angle_alpha   90.00
_cell.angle_beta   90.00
_cell.angle_gamma   90.00
#
_symmetry.space_group_name_H-M   'P 1'
#
loop_
_entity.id
_entity.type
_entity.pdbx_description
1 polymer ?
#
loop_
_entity_poly.entity_id
_entity_poly.type
_entity_poly.pdbx_seq_one_letter_code
_entity_poly.pdbx_strand_id
1 'polypeptide(L)' 'ARGYAWIRKPNATFGGQSALDLMLRGDISDLAAMREWLDAERGAW' A
#
# COMPACT_ATOMS: atom_id res chain seq x y z
N ALA A 1 -6.98 -11.83 9.98
CA ALA A 1 -5.64 -12.13 9.42
C ALA A 1 -5.46 -11.77 7.92
N ARG A 2 -6.49 -11.44 7.13
CA ARG A 2 -6.33 -11.16 5.67
C ARG A 2 -5.53 -9.90 5.32
N GLY A 3 -5.66 -8.81 6.10
CA GLY A 3 -4.94 -7.56 5.81
C GLY A 3 -3.41 -7.69 5.87
N TYR A 4 -2.90 -8.52 6.78
CA TYR A 4 -1.47 -8.82 6.92
C TYR A 4 -0.90 -9.65 5.75
N ALA A 5 -1.74 -10.42 5.05
CA ALA A 5 -1.28 -11.17 3.89
C ALA A 5 -1.12 -10.27 2.66
N TRP A 6 -2.03 -9.31 2.48
CA TRP A 6 -1.98 -8.36 1.36
C TRP A 6 -0.78 -7.42 1.45
N ILE A 7 -0.48 -6.89 2.64
CA ILE A 7 0.57 -5.86 2.79
C ILE A 7 1.96 -6.34 2.34
N ARG A 8 2.19 -7.66 2.35
CA ARG A 8 3.43 -8.32 1.91
C ARG A 8 3.40 -8.82 0.46
N LYS A 9 2.25 -8.74 -0.23
CA LYS A 9 2.09 -9.23 -1.59
C LYS A 9 2.67 -8.21 -2.59
N PRO A 10 3.43 -8.64 -3.62
CA PRO A 10 3.79 -7.78 -4.74
C PRO A 10 2.58 -7.11 -5.38
N ASN A 11 2.67 -5.82 -5.66
CA ASN A 11 1.60 -5.05 -6.28
C ASN A 11 2.10 -4.32 -7.53
N ALA A 12 1.46 -4.56 -8.67
CA ALA A 12 1.79 -3.90 -9.94
C ALA A 12 1.62 -2.38 -9.88
N THR A 13 0.65 -1.89 -9.11
CA THR A 13 0.43 -0.44 -8.89
C THR A 13 1.63 0.21 -8.20
N PHE A 14 2.39 -0.57 -7.43
CA PHE A 14 3.59 -0.11 -6.71
C PHE A 14 4.89 -0.54 -7.40
N GLY A 15 4.87 -0.69 -8.73
CA GLY A 15 6.05 -1.12 -9.49
C GLY A 15 6.51 -2.54 -9.16
N GLY A 16 5.61 -3.40 -8.69
CA GLY A 16 5.91 -4.77 -8.30
C GLY A 16 6.34 -4.92 -6.83
N GLN A 17 6.47 -3.83 -6.08
CA GLN A 17 6.82 -3.88 -4.66
C GLN A 17 5.61 -4.15 -3.77
N SER A 18 5.83 -4.62 -2.55
CA SER A 18 4.75 -4.75 -1.58
C SER A 18 4.42 -3.42 -0.92
N ALA A 19 3.20 -3.28 -0.39
CA ALA A 19 2.83 -2.10 0.38
C ALA A 19 3.73 -1.91 1.61
N LEU A 20 4.18 -3.02 2.22
CA LEU A 20 5.11 -3.00 3.34
C LEU A 20 6.47 -2.41 2.94
N ASP A 21 6.99 -2.74 1.76
CA ASP A 21 8.28 -2.21 1.29
C ASP A 21 8.24 -0.70 1.10
N LEU A 22 7.11 -0.17 0.62
CA LEU A 22 6.88 1.28 0.52
C LEU A 22 6.83 1.93 1.90
N MET A 23 6.06 1.36 2.83
CA MET A 23 5.91 1.93 4.18
C MET A 23 7.22 1.90 4.99
N LEU A 24 8.15 1.00 4.67
CA LEU A 24 9.44 0.85 5.35
C LEU A 24 10.56 1.74 4.77
N ARG A 25 10.33 2.49 3.67
CA ARG A 25 11.33 3.42 3.12
C ARG A 25 11.64 4.61 4.03
N GLY A 26 10.74 4.91 4.97
CA GLY A 26 10.92 5.99 5.94
C GLY A 26 10.53 7.38 5.43
N ASP A 27 9.94 7.50 4.24
CA ASP A 27 9.37 8.75 3.73
C ASP A 27 7.89 8.86 4.12
N ILE A 28 7.49 10.00 4.69
CA ILE A 28 6.09 10.26 5.04
C ILE A 28 5.19 10.41 3.81
N SER A 29 5.77 10.78 2.67
CA SER A 29 5.09 10.89 1.39
C SER A 29 4.60 9.53 0.90
N ASP A 30 5.39 8.47 1.12
CA ASP A 30 5.01 7.09 0.78
C ASP A 30 3.78 6.64 1.60
N LEU A 31 3.70 7.04 2.88
CA LEU A 31 2.55 6.76 3.74
C LEU A 31 1.30 7.52 3.30
N ALA A 32 1.45 8.80 2.91
CA ALA A 32 0.35 9.61 2.40
C ALA A 32 -0.21 9.02 1.10
N ALA A 33 0.66 8.64 0.16
CA ALA A 33 0.26 7.99 -1.09
C ALA A 33 -0.47 6.65 -0.85
N MET A 34 0.04 5.84 0.09
CA MET A 34 -0.60 4.58 0.48
C MET A 34 -1.99 4.81 1.09
N ARG A 35 -2.13 5.87 1.89
CA ARG A 35 -3.41 6.24 2.50
C ARG A 35 -4.44 6.64 1.46
N GLU A 36 -4.06 7.52 0.53
CA GLU A 36 -4.94 7.94 -0.57
C GLU A 36 -5.36 6.77 -1.44
N TRP A 37 -4.45 5.85 -1.75
CA TRP A 37 -4.77 4.65 -2.53
C TRP A 37 -5.76 3.74 -1.80
N LEU A 38 -5.54 3.48 -0.50
CA LEU A 38 -6.48 2.68 0.31
C LEU A 38 -7.84 3.35 0.44
N ASP A 39 -7.88 4.67 0.54
CA ASP A 39 -9.12 5.44 0.64
C ASP A 39 -9.89 5.42 -0.70
N ALA A 40 -9.18 5.48 -1.83
CA ALA A 40 -9.76 5.29 -3.17
C ALA A 40 -10.32 3.86 -3.36
N GLU A 41 -9.56 2.82 -3.01
CA GLU A 41 -10.01 1.43 -3.09
C GLU A 41 -11.21 1.15 -2.17
N ARG A 42 -11.23 1.80 -1.00
CA ARG A 42 -12.31 1.67 -0.02
C ARG A 42 -13.57 2.45 -0.39
N GLY A 43 -13.45 3.53 -1.16
CA GLY A 43 -14.57 4.35 -1.65
C GLY A 43 -15.17 3.91 -2.99
N ALA A 44 -14.50 3.00 -3.70
CA ALA A 44 -14.93 2.52 -5.02
C ALA A 44 -16.01 1.41 -4.98
N TRP A 45 -16.64 1.14 -3.83
CA TRP A 45 -17.71 0.14 -3.63
C TRP A 45 -18.90 0.73 -2.88
#